data_AF-A0A9P6R4M1-F1
#
_entry.id   AF-A0A9P6R4M1-F1
#
_cell.length_a   1.000
_cell.length_b   1.000
_cell.length_c   1.000
_cell.angle_alpha   90.00
_cell.angle_beta   90.00
_cell.angle_gamma   90.00
#
_symmetry.space_group_name_H-M   'P 1'
#
loop_
_entity.id
_entity.type
_entity.pdbx_description
1 polymer ?
#
loop_
_entity_poly.entity_id
_entity_poly.type
_entity_poly.pdbx_seq_one_letter_code
_entity_poly.pdbx_strand_id
1 'polypeptide(L)'
;MALFQVIAPKCSQYPQAGPQLEAMRTHISGLKATHALGTKVEGAFDHTIHRQLVANTPPRAIALLTFDETIEQLAQMCTDLMSIGKALPFTDAANLVNFFIQFGRQKPAPGAFPRSILQTVLYEDRIVMGSRKVEDVVRESIQETVSPATWIFDNFDTLQTKLGGAGNTTPASESQVLETIPELAEDTISAYKLRIQTGVVMFVEKATKPFVDTLQIMGQNTSRQRRNLRKIVQLWETLQEQAEVFDADVHAVLEELRVQHNGNMEEKDQEQPAAPFYFVSWVYHMKLWVMEWLLLLGSELELYSPFEYSMVYAYVDSVLGAHAQHLQRIRSIIESEVLVSEPVDTPPTKEPSEEGGAKEPSELKKKKKKKKKSSNASSAVSTTEKVVEYGKPTRTVLMWQFLTSVKMQLTRGVFLVLASLTKVGHLTTTPPHIASHGLNDLETLFAHRFKAFRLLSSPEALTFDNFLSRLECDGLDSLAILDYATDYFSEAQRALDQLLLLSATEAQVLLCEDAWRQDIKNMIKVCIASKIGIAGLQKDARMLELRKSTLEAQKRKPGTSSGGPKLTTAQIKSSSASKPTSVPVFKAPARKAVFEWKYHSWWPVVTLAPSPSS
;
A
#
# COMPACT_ATOMS: atom_id res chain seq x y z
N MET A 1 6.98 15.08 -33.58
CA MET A 1 6.38 16.21 -32.84
C MET A 1 5.92 15.79 -31.45
N ALA A 2 5.06 14.77 -31.30
CA ALA A 2 4.56 14.31 -30.00
C ALA A 2 5.65 14.10 -28.92
N LEU A 3 6.75 13.42 -29.26
CA LEU A 3 7.84 13.19 -28.31
C LEU A 3 8.53 14.49 -27.85
N PHE A 4 8.66 15.49 -28.73
CA PHE A 4 9.20 16.81 -28.38
C PHE A 4 8.26 17.58 -27.44
N GLN A 5 6.95 17.39 -27.60
CA GLN A 5 5.93 18.01 -26.75
C GLN A 5 5.89 17.38 -25.35
N VAL A 6 6.07 16.06 -25.26
CA VAL A 6 6.13 15.31 -24.00
C VAL A 6 7.35 15.70 -23.14
N ILE A 7 8.47 16.05 -23.78
CA ILE A 7 9.70 16.49 -23.08
C ILE A 7 9.75 17.99 -22.81
N ALA A 8 8.70 18.75 -23.17
CA ALA A 8 8.72 20.19 -22.99
C ALA A 8 8.81 20.54 -21.49
N PRO A 9 9.62 21.55 -21.11
CA PRO A 9 9.78 21.94 -19.70
C PRO A 9 8.44 22.24 -19.04
N LYS A 10 8.34 21.92 -17.74
CA LYS A 10 7.15 22.19 -16.91
C LYS A 10 5.86 21.61 -17.50
N CYS A 11 5.97 20.55 -18.30
CA CYS A 11 4.84 19.89 -18.98
C CYS A 11 4.02 20.81 -19.89
N SER A 12 4.57 21.96 -20.30
CA SER A 12 3.86 23.03 -21.00
C SER A 12 3.20 22.62 -22.32
N GLN A 13 3.74 21.61 -22.99
CA GLN A 13 3.24 21.11 -24.27
C GLN A 13 2.62 19.70 -24.20
N TYR A 14 2.53 19.11 -23.00
CA TYR A 14 2.04 17.75 -22.84
C TYR A 14 0.56 17.59 -23.26
N PRO A 15 -0.36 18.53 -22.96
CA PRO A 15 -1.75 18.42 -23.41
C PRO A 15 -1.89 18.33 -24.95
N GLN A 16 -1.00 19.00 -25.69
CA GLN A 16 -0.97 18.95 -27.16
C GLN A 16 -0.43 17.62 -27.69
N ALA A 17 0.32 16.86 -26.89
CA ALA A 17 0.87 15.57 -27.27
C ALA A 17 -0.19 14.46 -27.30
N GLY A 18 -1.23 14.54 -26.45
CA GLY A 18 -2.27 13.51 -26.32
C GLY A 18 -2.91 13.09 -27.65
N PRO A 19 -3.51 14.02 -28.42
CA PRO A 19 -4.10 13.71 -29.72
C PRO A 19 -3.10 13.13 -30.72
N GLN A 20 -1.83 13.56 -30.65
CA GLN A 20 -0.78 13.06 -31.54
C GLN A 20 -0.33 11.63 -31.17
N LEU A 21 -0.29 11.30 -29.88
CA LEU A 21 -0.01 9.95 -29.41
C LEU A 21 -1.13 8.98 -29.80
N GLU A 22 -2.39 9.41 -29.72
CA GLU A 22 -3.53 8.60 -30.18
C GLU A 22 -3.53 8.42 -31.70
N ALA A 23 -3.20 9.47 -32.46
CA ALA A 23 -3.01 9.36 -33.90
C ALA A 23 -1.87 8.39 -34.25
N MET A 24 -0.74 8.47 -33.55
CA MET A 24 0.39 7.54 -33.71
C MET A 24 -0.06 6.10 -33.45
N ARG A 25 -0.82 5.85 -32.37
CA ARG A 25 -1.38 4.53 -32.05
C ARG A 25 -2.30 4.01 -33.16
N THR A 26 -3.12 4.88 -33.76
CA THR A 26 -3.98 4.51 -34.89
C THR A 26 -3.16 4.14 -36.12
N HIS A 27 -2.11 4.90 -36.45
CA HIS A 27 -1.23 4.61 -37.58
C HIS A 27 -0.44 3.30 -37.42
N ILE A 28 -0.10 2.90 -36.19
CA ILE A 28 0.55 1.62 -35.90
C ILE A 28 -0.28 0.43 -36.42
N SER A 29 -1.60 0.47 -36.30
CA SER A 29 -2.47 -0.58 -36.84
C SER A 29 -2.39 -0.67 -38.38
N GLY A 30 -2.28 0.48 -39.05
CA GLY A 30 -2.07 0.55 -40.50
C GLY A 30 -0.71 0.01 -40.94
N LEU A 31 0.34 0.26 -40.16
CA LEU A 31 1.67 -0.34 -40.40
C LEU A 31 1.62 -1.87 -40.33
N LYS A 32 0.90 -2.41 -39.34
CA LYS A 32 0.72 -3.86 -39.22
C LYS A 32 -0.01 -4.47 -40.42
N ALA A 33 -1.05 -3.80 -40.92
CA ALA A 33 -1.80 -4.24 -42.08
C ALA A 33 -0.99 -4.18 -43.39
N THR A 34 -0.08 -3.21 -43.52
CA THR A 34 0.69 -2.97 -44.75
C THR A 34 2.07 -3.64 -44.76
N HIS A 35 2.54 -4.19 -43.64
CA HIS A 35 3.85 -4.86 -43.56
C HIS A 35 4.04 -5.98 -44.57
N ALA A 36 2.97 -6.71 -44.92
CA ALA A 36 3.00 -7.77 -45.93
C ALA A 36 3.39 -7.28 -47.33
N LEU A 37 3.27 -5.98 -47.61
CA LEU A 37 3.72 -5.36 -48.86
C LEU A 37 5.24 -5.14 -48.89
N GLY A 38 5.91 -5.17 -47.73
CA GLY A 38 7.34 -4.98 -47.59
C GLY A 38 8.13 -6.25 -47.91
N THR A 39 9.29 -6.10 -48.53
CA THR A 39 10.27 -7.17 -48.72
C THR A 39 11.48 -6.93 -47.85
N LYS A 40 11.93 -7.96 -47.12
CA LYS A 40 13.11 -7.86 -46.26
C LYS A 40 14.35 -7.74 -47.14
N VAL A 41 15.12 -6.67 -46.96
CA VAL A 41 16.41 -6.50 -47.62
C VAL A 41 17.49 -7.17 -46.78
N GLU A 42 18.05 -8.27 -47.28
CA GLU A 42 19.17 -8.95 -46.62
C GLU A 42 20.40 -8.02 -46.55
N GLY A 43 21.07 -8.01 -45.40
CA GLY A 43 22.24 -7.16 -45.17
C GLY A 43 21.96 -5.68 -44.84
N ALA A 44 20.71 -5.20 -44.91
CA ALA A 44 20.35 -3.83 -44.54
C ALA A 44 20.65 -3.50 -43.06
N PHE A 45 20.54 -4.50 -42.19
CA PHE A 45 20.98 -4.44 -40.79
C PHE A 45 22.08 -5.47 -40.57
N ASP A 46 23.33 -5.01 -40.50
CA ASP A 46 24.48 -5.85 -40.18
C ASP A 46 24.79 -5.80 -38.68
N HIS A 47 24.44 -6.87 -37.97
CA HIS A 47 24.73 -7.05 -36.55
C HIS A 47 26.25 -7.17 -36.25
N THR A 48 27.09 -7.30 -37.29
CA THR A 48 28.54 -7.38 -37.20
C THR A 48 29.27 -6.10 -37.57
N ILE A 49 28.56 -4.99 -37.86
CA ILE A 49 29.16 -3.71 -38.25
C ILE A 49 30.19 -3.18 -37.23
N HIS A 50 30.04 -3.54 -35.96
CA HIS A 50 31.01 -3.24 -34.90
C HIS A 50 32.41 -3.81 -35.16
N ARG A 51 32.59 -4.79 -36.07
CA ARG A 51 33.90 -5.29 -36.50
C ARG A 51 34.67 -4.30 -37.37
N GLN A 52 33.97 -3.41 -38.06
CA GLN A 52 34.54 -2.43 -38.97
C GLN A 52 34.74 -1.06 -38.30
N LEU A 53 34.11 -0.83 -37.15
CA LEU A 53 34.27 0.38 -36.35
C LEU A 53 35.35 0.16 -35.29
N VAL A 54 36.21 1.16 -35.06
CA VAL A 54 37.17 1.16 -33.94
C VAL A 54 36.39 1.31 -32.63
N ALA A 55 35.87 0.19 -32.11
CA ALA A 55 35.14 0.15 -30.86
C ALA A 55 36.04 -0.36 -29.74
N ASN A 56 36.11 0.38 -28.63
CA ASN A 56 36.82 -0.05 -27.42
C ASN A 56 36.05 -1.13 -26.62
N THR A 57 34.92 -1.61 -27.14
CA THR A 57 34.07 -2.61 -26.51
C THR A 57 34.08 -3.91 -27.32
N PRO A 58 34.04 -5.09 -26.66
CA PRO A 58 33.91 -6.35 -27.37
C PRO A 58 32.68 -6.35 -28.29
N PRO A 59 32.76 -6.93 -29.50
CA PRO A 59 31.63 -7.02 -30.41
C PRO A 59 30.47 -7.77 -29.75
N ARG A 60 29.27 -7.18 -29.79
CA ARG A 60 28.04 -7.78 -29.25
C ARG A 60 27.12 -8.13 -30.41
N ALA A 61 26.62 -9.37 -30.43
CA ALA A 61 25.52 -9.73 -31.32
C ALA A 61 24.26 -8.98 -30.87
N ILE A 62 23.71 -8.14 -31.73
CA ILE A 62 22.44 -7.44 -31.48
C ILE A 62 21.32 -8.35 -31.99
N ALA A 63 20.51 -8.88 -31.08
CA ALA A 63 19.26 -9.53 -31.43
C ALA A 63 18.24 -8.42 -31.82
N LEU A 64 17.85 -8.39 -33.08
CA LEU A 64 16.81 -7.48 -33.55
C LEU A 64 15.44 -8.03 -33.12
N LEU A 65 14.58 -7.16 -32.63
CA LEU A 65 13.18 -7.50 -32.34
C LEU A 65 12.49 -7.91 -33.64
N THR A 66 11.52 -8.81 -33.53
CA THR A 66 10.60 -9.07 -34.63
C THR A 66 9.73 -7.83 -34.89
N PHE A 67 9.14 -7.76 -36.09
CA PHE A 67 8.26 -6.66 -36.43
C PHE A 67 7.05 -6.58 -35.48
N ASP A 68 6.43 -7.73 -35.15
CA ASP A 68 5.30 -7.78 -34.22
C ASP A 68 5.66 -7.27 -32.82
N GLU A 69 6.78 -7.73 -32.26
CA GLU A 69 7.26 -7.26 -30.95
C GLU A 69 7.55 -5.74 -30.96
N THR A 70 8.13 -5.23 -32.05
CA THR A 70 8.44 -3.80 -32.19
C THR A 70 7.16 -2.95 -32.20
N ILE A 71 6.15 -3.39 -32.97
CA ILE A 71 4.87 -2.72 -33.08
C ILE A 71 4.11 -2.74 -31.76
N GLU A 72 4.12 -3.88 -31.04
CA GLU A 72 3.52 -4.00 -29.72
C GLU A 72 4.20 -3.09 -28.69
N GLN A 73 5.54 -3.06 -28.66
CA GLN A 73 6.29 -2.16 -27.78
C GLN A 73 6.02 -0.68 -28.08
N LEU A 74 5.92 -0.31 -29.36
CA LEU A 74 5.61 1.06 -29.76
C LEU A 74 4.18 1.47 -29.34
N ALA A 75 3.21 0.56 -29.50
CA ALA A 75 1.84 0.79 -29.06
C ALA A 75 1.76 0.94 -27.53
N GLN A 76 2.45 0.07 -26.78
CA GLN A 76 2.52 0.14 -25.32
C GLN A 76 3.15 1.45 -24.86
N MET A 77 4.24 1.89 -25.50
CA MET A 77 4.88 3.17 -25.19
C MET A 77 3.90 4.34 -25.37
N CYS A 78 3.08 4.35 -26.42
CA CYS A 78 2.04 5.38 -26.59
C CYS A 78 1.05 5.35 -25.43
N THR A 79 0.57 4.17 -25.05
CA THR A 79 -0.36 3.99 -23.93
C THR A 79 0.22 4.48 -22.61
N ASP A 80 1.48 4.14 -22.31
CA ASP A 80 2.17 4.58 -21.10
C ASP A 80 2.30 6.11 -21.06
N LEU A 81 2.72 6.74 -22.16
CA LEU A 81 2.85 8.20 -22.26
C LEU A 81 1.51 8.92 -22.15
N MET A 82 0.44 8.38 -22.73
CA MET A 82 -0.90 8.92 -22.56
C MET A 82 -1.38 8.79 -21.11
N SER A 83 -1.05 7.69 -20.43
CA SER A 83 -1.37 7.51 -19.01
C SER A 83 -0.70 8.57 -18.14
N ILE A 84 0.56 8.91 -18.40
CA ILE A 84 1.25 10.02 -17.71
C ILE A 84 0.54 11.35 -17.97
N GLY A 85 0.13 11.60 -19.22
CA GLY A 85 -0.60 12.83 -19.57
C GLY A 85 -1.92 12.99 -18.84
N LYS A 86 -2.67 11.89 -18.64
CA LYS A 86 -3.90 11.87 -17.84
C LYS A 86 -3.68 12.19 -16.36
N ALA A 87 -2.48 11.92 -15.84
CA ALA A 87 -2.13 12.16 -14.44
C ALA A 87 -1.58 13.57 -14.17
N LEU A 88 -1.27 14.36 -15.19
CA LEU A 88 -0.78 15.74 -15.02
C LEU A 88 -1.77 16.66 -14.27
N PRO A 89 -3.07 16.69 -14.61
CA PRO A 89 -4.04 17.53 -13.90
C PRO A 89 -4.55 16.85 -12.62
N PHE A 90 -3.65 16.24 -11.82
CA PHE A 90 -4.05 15.64 -10.55
C PHE A 90 -4.55 16.72 -9.57
N THR A 91 -5.58 16.39 -8.80
CA THR A 91 -6.22 17.32 -7.85
C THR A 91 -5.86 17.04 -6.40
N ASP A 92 -5.52 15.80 -6.08
CA ASP A 92 -5.36 15.31 -4.71
C ASP A 92 -4.17 14.36 -4.60
N ALA A 93 -3.61 14.27 -3.40
CA ALA A 93 -2.38 13.51 -3.16
C ALA A 93 -2.62 12.00 -3.24
N ALA A 94 -3.76 11.52 -2.73
CA ALA A 94 -4.13 10.10 -2.79
C ALA A 94 -4.20 9.55 -4.22
N ASN A 95 -4.88 10.21 -5.15
CA ASN A 95 -4.96 9.77 -6.55
C ASN A 95 -3.58 9.80 -7.22
N LEU A 96 -2.74 10.80 -6.91
CA LEU A 96 -1.38 10.87 -7.42
C LEU A 96 -0.56 9.66 -6.94
N VAL A 97 -0.54 9.40 -5.63
CA VAL A 97 0.16 8.24 -5.05
C VAL A 97 -0.35 6.95 -5.68
N ASN A 98 -1.68 6.76 -5.76
CA ASN A 98 -2.27 5.57 -6.37
C ASN A 98 -1.88 5.41 -7.85
N PHE A 99 -1.80 6.51 -8.61
CA PHE A 99 -1.29 6.48 -9.98
C PHE A 99 0.14 5.94 -10.06
N PHE A 100 1.06 6.46 -9.23
CA PHE A 100 2.45 5.98 -9.22
C PHE A 100 2.56 4.50 -8.81
N ILE A 101 1.74 4.08 -7.85
CA ILE A 101 1.65 2.68 -7.42
C ILE A 101 1.26 1.79 -8.60
N GLN A 102 0.17 2.14 -9.27
CA GLN A 102 -0.37 1.32 -10.36
C GLN A 102 0.55 1.36 -11.58
N PHE A 103 1.09 2.53 -11.94
CA PHE A 103 2.04 2.68 -13.04
C PHE A 103 3.30 1.83 -12.85
N GLY A 104 3.88 1.83 -11.64
CA GLY A 104 5.07 1.05 -11.31
C GLY A 104 4.82 -0.47 -11.26
N ARG A 105 3.56 -0.91 -11.08
CA ARG A 105 3.15 -2.32 -11.00
C ARG A 105 2.64 -2.91 -12.31
N GLN A 106 2.50 -2.11 -13.37
CA GLN A 106 1.96 -2.58 -14.64
C GLN A 106 2.73 -3.80 -15.17
N LYS A 107 1.98 -4.73 -15.78
CA LYS A 107 2.50 -5.92 -16.46
C LYS A 107 1.93 -5.95 -17.88
N PRO A 108 2.77 -5.84 -18.94
CA PRO A 108 4.23 -5.69 -18.92
C PRO A 108 4.70 -4.37 -18.27
N ALA A 109 5.94 -4.35 -17.78
CA ALA A 109 6.49 -3.16 -17.12
C ALA A 109 6.70 -2.02 -18.13
N PRO A 110 6.47 -0.75 -17.75
CA PRO A 110 6.64 0.37 -18.67
C PRO A 110 8.07 0.48 -19.21
N GLY A 111 8.17 0.90 -20.47
CA GLY A 111 9.45 1.04 -21.16
C GLY A 111 10.41 2.03 -20.48
N ALA A 112 11.69 1.99 -20.85
CA ALA A 112 12.67 2.92 -20.28
C ALA A 112 12.34 4.39 -20.58
N PHE A 113 11.83 4.68 -21.78
CA PHE A 113 11.47 6.02 -22.19
C PHE A 113 10.26 6.59 -21.42
N PRO A 114 9.09 5.93 -21.36
CA PRO A 114 7.98 6.40 -20.50
C PRO A 114 8.38 6.58 -19.04
N ARG A 115 9.19 5.66 -18.49
CA ARG A 115 9.73 5.80 -17.13
C ARG A 115 10.61 7.05 -16.97
N SER A 116 11.51 7.34 -17.92
CA SER A 116 12.31 8.56 -17.85
C SER A 116 11.45 9.83 -17.95
N ILE A 117 10.42 9.82 -18.81
CA ILE A 117 9.48 10.94 -18.90
C ILE A 117 8.77 11.14 -17.56
N LEU A 118 8.25 10.06 -16.95
CA LEU A 118 7.60 10.16 -15.65
C LEU A 118 8.54 10.75 -14.57
N GLN A 119 9.82 10.37 -14.58
CA GLN A 119 10.80 10.95 -13.65
C GLN A 119 11.03 12.45 -13.87
N THR A 120 11.14 12.87 -15.14
CA THR A 120 11.33 14.30 -15.49
C THR A 120 10.09 15.13 -15.14
N VAL A 121 8.91 14.59 -15.39
CA VAL A 121 7.62 15.25 -15.15
C VAL A 121 7.28 15.30 -13.66
N LEU A 122 7.67 14.28 -12.88
CA LEU A 122 7.26 14.14 -11.48
C LEU A 122 7.66 15.33 -10.61
N TYR A 123 8.87 15.86 -10.73
CA TYR A 123 9.37 16.89 -9.83
C TYR A 123 10.45 17.77 -10.47
N GLU A 124 10.13 19.05 -10.68
CA GLU A 124 11.02 20.10 -11.21
C GLU A 124 10.73 21.42 -10.48
N ASP A 125 11.76 22.13 -10.00
CA ASP A 125 11.62 23.44 -9.33
C ASP A 125 10.57 23.48 -8.20
N ARG A 126 10.52 22.44 -7.35
CA ARG A 126 9.50 22.26 -6.28
C ARG A 126 8.06 22.09 -6.80
N ILE A 127 7.86 21.91 -8.10
CA ILE A 127 6.56 21.65 -8.72
C ILE A 127 6.44 20.17 -9.07
N VAL A 128 5.34 19.56 -8.64
CA VAL A 128 4.98 18.18 -8.92
C VAL A 128 4.09 18.12 -10.16
N MET A 129 4.44 17.24 -11.11
CA MET A 129 3.71 17.03 -12.39
C MET A 129 3.41 18.33 -13.17
N GLY A 130 4.24 19.37 -13.00
CA GLY A 130 4.08 20.67 -13.65
C GLY A 130 2.87 21.50 -13.19
N SER A 131 2.14 21.09 -12.15
CA SER A 131 0.86 21.72 -11.77
C SER A 131 0.83 22.29 -10.35
N ARG A 132 1.44 21.64 -9.37
CA ARG A 132 1.27 22.00 -7.95
C ARG A 132 2.59 22.02 -7.19
N LYS A 133 2.72 22.87 -6.17
CA LYS A 133 3.92 22.87 -5.31
C LYS A 133 3.98 21.59 -4.49
N VAL A 134 5.17 21.06 -4.27
CA VAL A 134 5.37 19.80 -3.57
C VAL A 134 4.92 19.87 -2.11
N GLU A 135 5.12 21.01 -1.47
CA GLU A 135 4.72 21.25 -0.08
C GLU A 135 3.19 21.19 0.05
N ASP A 136 2.45 21.66 -0.97
CA ASP A 136 0.98 21.54 -1.01
C ASP A 136 0.54 20.08 -1.08
N VAL A 137 1.22 19.28 -1.91
CA VAL A 137 0.94 17.85 -2.07
C VAL A 137 1.26 17.07 -0.79
N VAL A 138 2.36 17.40 -0.12
CA VAL A 138 2.74 16.78 1.16
C VAL A 138 1.77 17.18 2.26
N ARG A 139 1.41 18.47 2.37
CA ARG A 139 0.37 18.98 3.28
C ARG A 139 -0.94 18.22 3.09
N GLU A 140 -1.41 18.10 1.85
CA GLU A 140 -2.64 17.35 1.56
C GLU A 140 -2.50 15.87 1.89
N SER A 141 -1.35 15.24 1.62
CA SER A 141 -1.12 13.84 2.01
C SER A 141 -1.24 13.64 3.53
N ILE A 142 -0.74 14.59 4.33
CA ILE A 142 -0.90 14.57 5.78
C ILE A 142 -2.39 14.72 6.13
N GLN A 143 -3.05 15.78 5.63
CA GLN A 143 -4.45 16.07 5.93
C GLN A 143 -5.40 14.93 5.52
N GLU A 144 -5.19 14.34 4.34
CA GLU A 144 -5.96 13.21 3.84
C GLU A 144 -5.78 11.93 4.67
N THR A 145 -4.65 11.79 5.38
CA THR A 145 -4.33 10.56 6.13
C THR A 145 -4.70 10.68 7.60
N VAL A 146 -4.42 11.81 8.25
CA VAL A 146 -4.58 11.93 9.71
C VAL A 146 -5.58 13.00 10.13
N SER A 147 -6.14 13.77 9.19
CA SER A 147 -7.15 14.82 9.44
C SER A 147 -6.88 15.68 10.68
N PRO A 148 -5.72 16.34 10.75
CA PRO A 148 -5.34 17.14 11.91
C PRO A 148 -6.29 18.33 12.11
N ALA A 149 -6.38 18.83 13.35
CA ALA A 149 -7.16 20.02 13.67
C ALA A 149 -6.85 21.19 12.72
N THR A 150 -7.91 21.86 12.23
CA THR A 150 -7.81 22.86 11.15
C THR A 150 -6.78 23.94 11.42
N TRP A 151 -6.74 24.43 12.67
CA TRP A 151 -5.86 25.51 13.09
C TRP A 151 -4.36 25.21 12.93
N ILE A 152 -3.97 23.93 12.91
CA ILE A 152 -2.56 23.50 12.77
C ILE A 152 -1.98 23.95 11.42
N PHE A 153 -2.84 24.02 10.38
CA PHE A 153 -2.45 24.44 9.03
C PHE A 153 -2.97 25.84 8.66
N ASP A 154 -3.59 26.56 9.59
CA ASP A 154 -3.95 27.96 9.37
C ASP A 154 -2.67 28.76 9.07
N ASN A 155 -2.79 29.76 8.20
CA ASN A 155 -1.67 30.59 7.75
C ASN A 155 -0.55 29.86 7.00
N PHE A 156 -0.68 28.56 6.68
CA PHE A 156 0.39 27.78 6.06
C PHE A 156 0.97 28.45 4.81
N ASP A 157 0.13 28.90 3.86
CA ASP A 157 0.60 29.51 2.60
C ASP A 157 1.34 30.85 2.84
N THR A 158 0.84 31.65 3.79
CA THR A 158 1.44 32.92 4.20
C THR A 158 2.81 32.69 4.85
N LEU A 159 2.87 31.75 5.80
CA LEU A 159 4.10 31.39 6.51
C LEU A 159 5.11 30.76 5.56
N GLN A 160 4.68 29.86 4.68
CA GLN A 160 5.53 29.27 3.66
C GLN A 160 6.11 30.33 2.73
N THR A 161 5.34 31.34 2.34
CA THR A 161 5.86 32.45 1.52
C THR A 161 6.86 33.31 2.27
N LYS A 162 6.67 33.53 3.57
CA LYS A 162 7.62 34.30 4.42
C LYS A 162 8.91 33.51 4.68
N LEU A 163 8.82 32.23 5.01
CA LEU A 163 9.95 31.30 5.19
C LEU A 163 10.69 31.05 3.88
N GLY A 164 9.95 30.94 2.77
CA GLY A 164 10.45 30.74 1.42
C GLY A 164 10.77 32.02 0.65
N GLY A 165 10.63 33.19 1.28
CA GLY A 165 10.84 34.53 0.72
C GLY A 165 12.32 34.84 0.52
N ALA A 166 13.01 33.98 -0.23
CA ALA A 166 14.44 34.01 -0.43
C ALA A 166 14.79 33.09 -1.61
N GLY A 167 14.25 33.37 -2.80
CA GLY A 167 14.63 32.68 -4.04
C GLY A 167 16.11 32.82 -4.44
N ASN A 168 17.01 33.22 -3.52
CA ASN A 168 18.47 33.15 -3.58
C ASN A 168 19.15 33.48 -2.21
N THR A 169 18.45 33.45 -1.08
CA THR A 169 19.06 33.70 0.24
C THR A 169 18.77 32.55 1.20
N THR A 170 19.63 32.37 2.19
CA THR A 170 19.52 31.33 3.23
C THR A 170 18.09 31.31 3.81
N PRO A 171 17.49 30.14 4.06
CA PRO A 171 16.18 30.07 4.72
C PRO A 171 16.21 30.90 6.01
N ALA A 172 15.23 31.78 6.20
CA ALA A 172 15.12 32.52 7.44
C ALA A 172 15.02 31.53 8.60
N SER A 173 15.77 31.74 9.69
CA SER A 173 15.66 30.86 10.85
C SER A 173 14.28 30.99 11.49
N GLU A 174 13.81 29.93 12.14
CA GLU A 174 12.53 29.92 12.88
C GLU A 174 12.39 31.16 13.78
N SER A 175 13.47 31.55 14.45
CA SER A 175 13.53 32.76 15.29
C SER A 175 13.34 34.06 14.50
N GLN A 176 13.94 34.21 13.31
CA GLN A 176 13.79 35.41 12.48
C GLN A 176 12.35 35.59 11.98
N VAL A 177 11.68 34.49 11.69
CA VAL A 177 10.29 34.48 11.21
C VAL A 177 9.33 34.81 12.36
N LEU A 178 9.54 34.23 13.55
CA LEU A 178 8.78 34.57 14.74
C LEU A 178 8.97 36.05 15.15
N GLU A 179 10.17 36.62 14.96
CA GLU A 179 10.45 38.04 15.22
C GLU A 179 9.82 39.01 14.21
N THR A 180 9.56 38.57 12.97
CA THR A 180 8.98 39.39 11.88
C THR A 180 7.47 39.24 11.73
N ILE A 181 6.82 38.36 12.51
CA ILE A 181 5.37 38.17 12.55
C ILE A 181 4.75 38.64 13.89
N PRO A 182 5.02 39.86 14.43
CA PRO A 182 4.20 40.40 15.51
C PRO A 182 2.75 40.71 15.08
N GLU A 183 2.48 40.89 13.78
CA GLU A 183 1.15 41.33 13.29
C GLU A 183 0.05 40.23 13.34
N LEU A 184 0.38 38.96 13.59
CA LEU A 184 -0.61 37.85 13.65
C LEU A 184 -0.88 37.32 15.06
N ALA A 185 -0.17 37.81 16.08
CA ALA A 185 -0.33 37.35 17.46
C ALA A 185 -0.65 38.52 18.37
N GLU A 186 -1.94 38.81 18.55
CA GLU A 186 -2.42 39.85 19.46
C GLU A 186 -2.36 39.41 20.93
N ASP A 187 -2.32 38.09 21.19
CA ASP A 187 -2.29 37.48 22.51
C ASP A 187 -1.35 36.24 22.60
N THR A 188 -1.06 35.79 23.82
CA THR A 188 -0.15 34.67 24.11
C THR A 188 -0.61 33.37 23.44
N ILE A 189 -1.92 33.14 23.36
CA ILE A 189 -2.53 31.97 22.70
C ILE A 189 -2.21 31.95 21.20
N SER A 190 -2.36 33.10 20.53
CA SER A 190 -2.03 33.23 19.10
C SER A 190 -0.55 33.03 18.84
N ALA A 191 0.33 33.47 19.76
CA ALA A 191 1.78 33.25 19.64
C ALA A 191 2.14 31.75 19.70
N TYR A 192 1.53 30.99 20.62
CA TYR A 192 1.74 29.54 20.71
C TYR A 192 1.23 28.80 19.45
N LYS A 193 0.04 29.16 18.96
CA LYS A 193 -0.50 28.59 17.71
C LYS A 193 0.41 28.90 16.52
N LEU A 194 0.90 30.14 16.40
CA LEU A 194 1.79 30.57 15.33
C LEU A 194 3.13 29.82 15.35
N ARG A 195 3.67 29.52 16.53
CA ARG A 195 4.88 28.68 16.67
C ARG A 195 4.67 27.29 16.09
N ILE A 196 3.54 26.64 16.42
CA ILE A 196 3.21 25.33 15.85
C ILE A 196 3.03 25.44 14.33
N GLN A 197 2.25 26.40 13.84
CA GLN A 197 2.03 26.61 12.39
C GLN A 197 3.36 26.84 11.63
N THR A 198 4.31 27.56 12.23
CA THR A 198 5.66 27.74 11.68
C THR A 198 6.43 26.42 11.64
N GLY A 199 6.37 25.64 12.72
CA GLY A 199 6.94 24.29 12.79
C GLY A 199 6.36 23.34 11.74
N VAL A 200 5.06 23.45 11.44
CA VAL A 200 4.39 22.64 10.39
C VAL A 200 4.99 22.92 9.02
N VAL A 201 5.23 24.18 8.66
CA VAL A 201 5.87 24.53 7.38
C VAL A 201 7.26 23.90 7.29
N MET A 202 8.05 23.99 8.36
CA MET A 202 9.40 23.40 8.43
C MET A 202 9.37 21.87 8.36
N PHE A 203 8.38 21.24 9.00
CA PHE A 203 8.17 19.80 8.92
C PHE A 203 7.82 19.36 7.50
N VAL A 204 6.88 20.05 6.83
CA VAL A 204 6.48 19.76 5.44
C VAL A 204 7.66 19.91 4.46
N GLU A 205 8.50 20.93 4.65
CA GLU A 205 9.74 21.09 3.87
C GLU A 205 10.68 19.87 4.04
N LYS A 206 10.90 19.41 5.28
CA LYS A 206 11.72 18.22 5.56
C LYS A 206 11.11 16.95 4.96
N ALA A 207 9.78 16.82 5.02
CA ALA A 207 9.03 15.67 4.52
C ALA A 207 9.00 15.58 2.98
N THR A 208 9.22 16.69 2.27
CA THR A 208 9.27 16.75 0.81
C THR A 208 10.24 15.75 0.21
N LYS A 209 11.46 15.65 0.75
CA LYS A 209 12.49 14.74 0.20
C LYS A 209 12.06 13.27 0.26
N PRO A 210 11.76 12.67 1.43
CA PRO A 210 11.35 11.27 1.49
C PRO A 210 10.08 10.99 0.69
N PHE A 211 9.14 11.94 0.64
CA PHE A 211 7.92 11.81 -0.16
C PHE A 211 8.21 11.72 -1.67
N VAL A 212 8.94 12.70 -2.23
CA VAL A 212 9.29 12.73 -3.65
C VAL A 212 10.18 11.55 -4.04
N ASP A 213 11.20 11.25 -3.23
CA ASP A 213 12.11 10.12 -3.49
C ASP A 213 11.31 8.81 -3.54
N THR A 214 10.27 8.66 -2.70
CA THR A 214 9.39 7.47 -2.72
C THR A 214 8.62 7.36 -4.03
N LEU A 215 8.03 8.45 -4.53
CA LEU A 215 7.36 8.48 -5.84
C LEU A 215 8.34 8.25 -7.01
N GLN A 216 9.53 8.84 -6.94
CA GLN A 216 10.58 8.65 -7.94
C GLN A 216 10.98 7.18 -8.04
N ILE A 217 11.16 6.50 -6.90
CA ILE A 217 11.49 5.08 -6.85
C ILE A 217 10.44 4.27 -7.64
N MET A 218 9.14 4.55 -7.52
CA MET A 218 8.07 3.81 -8.24
C MET A 218 8.20 3.87 -9.76
N GLY A 219 8.68 4.99 -10.30
CA GLY A 219 8.92 5.13 -11.73
C GLY A 219 10.20 4.46 -12.23
N GLN A 220 11.00 3.83 -11.37
CA GLN A 220 12.21 3.09 -11.77
C GLN A 220 11.88 1.64 -12.16
N ASN A 221 12.86 0.92 -12.71
CA ASN A 221 12.71 -0.53 -12.89
C ASN A 221 12.69 -1.24 -11.52
N THR A 222 12.05 -2.40 -11.45
CA THR A 222 11.80 -3.17 -10.22
C THR A 222 13.08 -3.53 -9.46
N SER A 223 14.18 -3.85 -10.14
CA SER A 223 15.47 -4.11 -9.48
C SER A 223 16.04 -2.86 -8.79
N ARG A 224 15.93 -1.69 -9.43
CA ARG A 224 16.33 -0.40 -8.84
C ARG A 224 15.38 0.03 -7.72
N GLN A 225 14.07 -0.16 -7.91
CA GLN A 225 13.07 0.04 -6.86
C GLN A 225 13.50 -0.66 -5.58
N ARG A 226 13.73 -1.98 -5.65
CA ARG A 226 14.12 -2.78 -4.47
C ARG A 226 15.42 -2.32 -3.83
N ARG A 227 16.42 -1.92 -4.63
CA ARG A 227 17.70 -1.44 -4.12
C ARG A 227 17.55 -0.13 -3.35
N ASN A 228 16.75 0.79 -3.86
CA ASN A 228 16.56 2.11 -3.28
C ASN A 228 15.58 2.11 -2.11
N LEU A 229 14.58 1.21 -2.11
CA LEU A 229 13.68 1.03 -0.97
C LEU A 229 14.43 0.71 0.33
N ARG A 230 15.51 -0.08 0.28
CA ARG A 230 16.35 -0.35 1.47
C ARG A 230 16.96 0.93 2.08
N LYS A 231 17.20 1.96 1.27
CA LYS A 231 17.74 3.24 1.73
C LYS A 231 16.63 4.16 2.20
N ILE A 232 15.52 4.22 1.47
CA ILE A 232 14.43 5.16 1.80
C ILE A 232 13.73 4.80 3.11
N VAL A 233 13.67 3.51 3.49
CA VAL A 233 13.15 3.08 4.81
C VAL A 233 13.90 3.78 5.96
N GLN A 234 15.22 3.95 5.84
CA GLN A 234 16.03 4.63 6.87
C GLN A 234 15.79 6.14 6.87
N LEU A 235 15.51 6.75 5.71
CA LEU A 235 15.15 8.16 5.64
C LEU A 235 13.79 8.42 6.31
N TRP A 236 12.82 7.53 6.11
CA TRP A 236 11.53 7.57 6.79
C TRP A 236 11.67 7.33 8.31
N GLU A 237 12.60 6.48 8.74
CA GLU A 237 12.93 6.29 10.17
C GLU A 237 13.43 7.59 10.81
N THR A 238 14.41 8.25 10.20
CA THR A 238 14.94 9.53 10.71
C THR A 238 13.87 10.62 10.73
N LEU A 239 12.98 10.67 9.72
CA LEU A 239 11.86 11.62 9.73
C LEU A 239 10.86 11.27 10.84
N GLN A 240 10.69 10.00 11.19
CA GLN A 240 9.80 9.58 12.26
C GLN A 240 10.28 10.10 13.61
N GLU A 241 11.57 9.94 13.93
CA GLU A 241 12.16 10.49 15.17
C GLU A 241 11.93 12.00 15.28
N GLN A 242 12.07 12.73 14.17
CA GLN A 242 11.80 14.17 14.13
C GLN A 242 10.30 14.50 14.29
N ALA A 243 9.43 13.67 13.73
CA ALA A 243 7.98 13.82 13.85
C ALA A 243 7.50 13.55 15.27
N GLU A 244 8.11 12.60 15.99
CA GLU A 244 7.81 12.30 17.39
C GLU A 244 8.13 13.49 18.30
N VAL A 245 9.29 14.12 18.10
CA VAL A 245 9.65 15.35 18.82
C VAL A 245 8.67 16.49 18.48
N PHE A 246 8.30 16.62 17.21
CA PHE A 246 7.39 17.68 16.79
C PHE A 246 5.96 17.50 17.33
N ASP A 247 5.41 16.28 17.30
CA ASP A 247 4.10 16.00 17.92
C ASP A 247 4.15 16.24 19.43
N ALA A 248 5.26 15.92 20.12
CA ALA A 248 5.42 16.24 21.54
C ALA A 248 5.36 17.76 21.82
N ASP A 249 5.98 18.58 20.95
CA ASP A 249 5.87 20.04 21.03
C ASP A 249 4.43 20.53 20.79
N VAL A 250 3.73 19.93 19.82
CA VAL A 250 2.29 20.21 19.56
C VAL A 250 1.46 19.88 20.79
N HIS A 251 1.71 18.74 21.44
CA HIS A 251 1.02 18.34 22.66
C HIS A 251 1.27 19.29 23.83
N ALA A 252 2.53 19.72 24.03
CA ALA A 252 2.87 20.68 25.08
C ALA A 252 2.09 21.99 24.89
N VAL A 253 2.05 22.51 23.66
CA VAL A 253 1.29 23.73 23.34
C VAL A 253 -0.22 23.53 23.53
N LEU A 254 -0.78 22.40 23.09
CA LEU A 254 -2.20 22.10 23.27
C LEU A 254 -2.59 22.04 24.75
N GLU A 255 -1.72 21.47 25.59
CA GLU A 255 -1.94 21.42 27.04
C GLU A 255 -1.86 22.81 27.69
N GLU A 256 -0.90 23.64 27.29
CA GLU A 256 -0.82 25.04 27.75
C GLU A 256 -2.07 25.84 27.37
N LEU A 257 -2.57 25.67 26.15
CA LEU A 257 -3.80 26.30 25.68
C LEU A 257 -5.02 25.83 26.49
N ARG A 258 -5.08 24.54 26.84
CA ARG A 258 -6.15 23.97 27.68
C ARG A 258 -6.16 24.59 29.08
N VAL A 259 -4.99 24.66 29.72
CA VAL A 259 -4.84 25.26 31.06
C VAL A 259 -5.28 26.73 31.07
N GLN A 260 -4.94 27.48 30.01
CA GLN A 260 -5.35 28.88 29.86
C GLN A 260 -6.86 29.03 29.60
N HIS A 261 -7.51 28.06 28.92
CA HIS A 261 -8.92 28.14 28.57
C HIS A 261 -9.87 27.71 29.70
N ASN A 262 -9.52 26.67 30.47
CA ASN A 262 -10.40 26.12 31.52
C ASN A 262 -10.32 26.85 32.87
N GLY A 263 -9.31 27.70 33.08
CA GLY A 263 -9.02 28.28 34.40
C GLY A 263 -8.72 27.19 35.45
N ASN A 264 -8.31 27.58 36.65
CA ASN A 264 -8.01 26.66 37.77
C ASN A 264 -9.29 25.97 38.33
N MET A 265 -10.17 25.43 37.49
CA MET A 265 -11.30 24.60 37.93
C MET A 265 -10.83 23.16 38.08
N GLU A 266 -10.83 22.68 39.32
CA GLU A 266 -10.42 21.34 39.72
C GLU A 266 -11.11 20.27 38.85
N GLU A 267 -10.27 19.43 38.23
CA GLU A 267 -10.66 18.37 37.31
C GLU A 267 -11.58 17.36 37.99
N LYS A 268 -12.77 17.13 37.43
CA LYS A 268 -13.48 15.87 37.68
C LYS A 268 -12.79 14.80 36.86
N ASP A 269 -12.50 13.67 37.51
CA ASP A 269 -11.95 12.40 36.96
C ASP A 269 -12.73 11.87 35.73
N GLN A 270 -12.59 12.54 34.59
CA GLN A 270 -12.88 11.96 33.28
C GLN A 270 -11.52 11.62 32.68
N GLU A 271 -11.28 10.34 32.38
CA GLU A 271 -10.15 9.91 31.54
C GLU A 271 -10.22 10.70 30.23
N GLN A 272 -9.38 11.73 30.12
CA GLN A 272 -9.33 12.58 28.94
C GLN A 272 -8.70 11.80 27.78
N PRO A 273 -9.18 11.98 26.54
CA PRO A 273 -8.56 11.36 25.39
C PRO A 273 -7.11 11.81 25.29
N ALA A 274 -6.17 10.87 25.17
CA ALA A 274 -4.77 11.19 24.89
C ALA A 274 -4.70 12.02 23.61
N ALA A 275 -3.95 13.12 23.65
CA ALA A 275 -3.86 14.01 22.51
C ALA A 275 -3.30 13.26 21.27
N PRO A 276 -3.81 13.56 20.07
CA PRO A 276 -3.53 12.80 18.85
C PRO A 276 -2.15 13.12 18.25
N PHE A 277 -1.37 12.07 18.02
CA PHE A 277 -0.06 12.16 17.34
C PHE A 277 -0.26 12.16 15.83
N TYR A 278 -0.33 13.33 15.19
CA TYR A 278 -0.67 13.45 13.76
C TYR A 278 0.52 13.17 12.84
N PHE A 279 1.64 13.85 13.06
CA PHE A 279 2.75 13.89 12.12
C PHE A 279 3.52 12.57 12.11
N VAL A 280 3.81 12.01 13.28
CA VAL A 280 4.42 10.68 13.39
C VAL A 280 3.49 9.61 12.82
N SER A 281 2.17 9.74 12.97
CA SER A 281 1.22 8.77 12.42
C SER A 281 1.25 8.75 10.89
N TRP A 282 1.33 9.91 10.24
CA TRP A 282 1.50 9.98 8.79
C TRP A 282 2.85 9.39 8.34
N VAL A 283 3.95 9.76 9.01
CA VAL A 283 5.28 9.23 8.68
C VAL A 283 5.34 7.72 8.85
N TYR A 284 4.81 7.19 9.94
CA TYR A 284 4.82 5.77 10.24
C TYR A 284 3.95 4.97 9.24
N HIS A 285 2.81 5.52 8.81
CA HIS A 285 2.00 4.96 7.72
C HIS A 285 2.84 4.81 6.43
N MET A 286 3.52 5.88 6.00
CA MET A 286 4.36 5.86 4.81
C MET A 286 5.53 4.86 4.95
N LYS A 287 6.17 4.81 6.13
CA LYS A 287 7.27 3.89 6.42
C LYS A 287 6.83 2.43 6.34
N LEU A 288 5.73 2.07 7.01
CA LEU A 288 5.16 0.72 6.99
C LEU A 288 4.81 0.28 5.56
N TRP A 289 4.23 1.19 4.78
CA TRP A 289 3.91 0.91 3.40
C TRP A 289 5.17 0.65 2.53
N VAL A 290 6.24 1.42 2.72
CA VAL A 290 7.54 1.16 2.06
C VAL A 290 8.12 -0.19 2.49
N MET A 291 7.99 -0.57 3.76
CA MET A 291 8.44 -1.88 4.25
C MET A 291 7.68 -3.04 3.59
N GLU A 292 6.35 -2.94 3.46
CA GLU A 292 5.54 -3.93 2.71
C GLU A 292 6.06 -4.09 1.29
N TRP A 293 6.25 -2.96 0.59
CA TRP A 293 6.65 -2.97 -0.80
C TRP A 293 8.03 -3.60 -0.98
N LEU A 294 8.99 -3.28 -0.11
CA LEU A 294 10.34 -3.87 -0.13
C LEU A 294 10.32 -5.40 0.00
N LEU A 295 9.47 -5.93 0.89
CA LEU A 295 9.36 -7.37 1.12
C LEU A 295 8.73 -8.08 -0.09
N LEU A 296 7.57 -7.59 -0.55
CA LEU A 296 6.80 -8.22 -1.63
C LEU A 296 7.52 -8.16 -2.99
N LEU A 297 8.26 -7.08 -3.25
CA LEU A 297 9.06 -6.93 -4.47
C LEU A 297 10.19 -7.97 -4.56
N GLY A 298 10.63 -8.55 -3.44
CA GLY A 298 11.60 -9.64 -3.49
C GLY A 298 11.03 -10.95 -4.04
N SER A 299 9.72 -11.19 -3.89
CA SER A 299 9.06 -12.36 -4.49
C SER A 299 8.97 -12.20 -6.00
N GLU A 300 8.58 -11.00 -6.46
CA GLU A 300 8.50 -10.64 -7.87
C GLU A 300 9.85 -10.73 -8.60
N LEU A 301 10.94 -10.46 -7.88
CA LEU A 301 12.31 -10.54 -8.40
C LEU A 301 12.96 -11.92 -8.17
N GLU A 302 12.21 -12.90 -7.68
CA GLU A 302 12.68 -14.27 -7.41
C GLU A 302 13.94 -14.31 -6.51
N LEU A 303 14.01 -13.42 -5.51
CA LEU A 303 15.17 -13.29 -4.61
C LEU A 303 15.11 -14.21 -3.39
N TYR A 304 14.03 -14.98 -3.29
CA TYR A 304 13.75 -15.89 -2.19
C TYR A 304 13.78 -17.32 -2.72
N SER A 305 14.54 -18.17 -2.02
CA SER A 305 14.51 -19.60 -2.29
C SER A 305 13.22 -20.22 -1.71
N PRO A 306 12.76 -21.38 -2.20
CA PRO A 306 11.54 -22.03 -1.75
C PRO A 306 11.39 -22.18 -0.22
N PHE A 307 12.49 -22.51 0.48
CA PHE A 307 12.50 -22.68 1.94
C PHE A 307 12.35 -21.35 2.71
N GLU A 308 12.64 -20.21 2.07
CA GLU A 308 12.60 -18.88 2.69
C GLU A 308 11.20 -18.28 2.70
N TYR A 309 10.30 -18.74 1.83
CA TYR A 309 8.98 -18.12 1.70
C TYR A 309 8.17 -18.18 3.01
N SER A 310 8.31 -19.22 3.83
CA SER A 310 7.62 -19.30 5.13
C SER A 310 8.01 -18.14 6.05
N MET A 311 9.31 -17.87 6.21
CA MET A 311 9.77 -16.74 7.02
C MET A 311 9.47 -15.38 6.38
N VAL A 312 9.53 -15.28 5.04
CA VAL A 312 9.20 -14.04 4.32
C VAL A 312 7.73 -13.67 4.51
N TYR A 313 6.79 -14.60 4.26
CA TYR A 313 5.36 -14.33 4.43
C TYR A 313 4.98 -14.15 5.91
N ALA A 314 5.66 -14.79 6.85
CA ALA A 314 5.50 -14.50 8.28
C ALA A 314 5.90 -13.06 8.63
N TYR A 315 7.03 -12.58 8.06
CA TYR A 315 7.49 -11.21 8.28
C TYR A 315 6.56 -10.19 7.61
N VAL A 316 6.11 -10.47 6.39
CA VAL A 316 5.09 -9.66 5.68
C VAL A 316 3.82 -9.55 6.51
N ASP A 317 3.33 -10.65 7.09
CA ASP A 317 2.15 -10.63 7.98
C ASP A 317 2.39 -9.78 9.23
N SER A 318 3.60 -9.82 9.81
CA SER A 318 3.94 -8.98 10.96
C SER A 318 3.87 -7.48 10.62
N VAL A 319 4.43 -7.08 9.47
CA VAL A 319 4.40 -5.67 9.00
C VAL A 319 2.97 -5.25 8.66
N LEU A 320 2.22 -6.08 7.92
CA LEU A 320 0.82 -5.80 7.58
C LEU A 320 -0.07 -5.73 8.83
N GLY A 321 0.20 -6.57 9.83
CA GLY A 321 -0.50 -6.54 11.11
C GLY A 321 -0.23 -5.27 11.90
N ALA A 322 1.03 -4.79 11.92
CA ALA A 322 1.38 -3.50 12.50
C ALA A 322 0.70 -2.35 11.74
N HIS A 323 0.66 -2.41 10.41
CA HIS A 323 0.03 -1.38 9.59
C HIS A 323 -1.49 -1.34 9.73
N ALA A 324 -2.16 -2.49 9.77
CA ALA A 324 -3.60 -2.56 10.01
C ALA A 324 -3.99 -1.97 11.38
N GLN A 325 -3.21 -2.27 12.42
CA GLN A 325 -3.41 -1.69 13.75
C GLN A 325 -3.18 -0.18 13.76
N HIS A 326 -2.14 0.28 13.06
CA HIS A 326 -1.84 1.71 12.95
C HIS A 326 -2.95 2.48 12.25
N LEU A 327 -3.44 1.99 11.11
CA LEU A 327 -4.56 2.59 10.40
C LEU A 327 -5.85 2.57 11.24
N GLN A 328 -6.07 1.53 12.05
CA GLN A 328 -7.20 1.48 12.98
C GLN A 328 -7.09 2.54 14.08
N ARG A 329 -5.88 2.80 14.59
CA ARG A 329 -5.63 3.89 15.55
C ARG A 329 -5.90 5.25 14.93
N ILE A 330 -5.36 5.52 13.74
CA ILE A 330 -5.61 6.76 12.99
C ILE A 330 -7.13 6.96 12.83
N ARG A 331 -7.85 5.93 12.39
CA ARG A 331 -9.30 6.00 12.26
C ARG A 331 -10.01 6.32 13.58
N SER A 332 -9.62 5.66 14.67
CA SER A 332 -10.22 5.89 15.99
C SER A 332 -9.99 7.32 16.48
N ILE A 333 -8.82 7.89 16.20
CA ILE A 333 -8.49 9.28 16.51
C ILE A 333 -9.42 10.22 15.74
N ILE A 334 -9.51 10.04 14.42
CA ILE A 334 -10.39 10.85 13.56
C ILE A 334 -11.85 10.75 14.05
N GLU A 335 -12.35 9.56 14.36
CA GLU A 335 -13.72 9.37 14.86
C GLU A 335 -13.94 10.05 16.23
N SER A 336 -12.93 10.04 17.11
CA SER A 336 -13.03 10.69 18.43
C SER A 336 -13.07 12.21 18.36
N GLU A 337 -12.31 12.82 17.44
CA GLU A 337 -12.30 14.28 17.26
C GLU A 337 -13.63 14.80 16.73
N VAL A 338 -14.31 14.02 15.88
CA VAL A 338 -15.64 14.35 15.39
C VAL A 338 -16.64 14.44 16.54
N LEU A 339 -16.62 13.46 17.45
CA LEU A 339 -17.52 13.43 18.61
C LEU A 339 -17.30 14.61 19.58
N VAL A 340 -16.06 15.12 19.67
CA VAL A 340 -15.74 16.30 20.48
C VAL A 340 -16.22 17.60 19.83
N SER A 341 -16.35 17.62 18.50
CA SER A 341 -16.72 18.81 17.72
C SER A 341 -18.24 19.03 17.53
N GLU A 342 -19.09 18.04 17.82
CA GLU A 342 -20.56 18.21 17.74
C GLU A 342 -21.10 18.89 19.02
N PRO A 343 -21.82 20.03 18.91
CA PRO A 343 -22.51 20.61 20.06
C PRO A 343 -23.61 19.66 20.54
N VAL A 344 -23.57 19.27 21.82
CA VAL A 344 -24.66 18.55 22.48
C VAL A 344 -25.84 19.51 22.65
N ASP A 345 -26.72 19.57 21.66
CA ASP A 345 -28.02 20.26 21.75
C ASP A 345 -29.15 19.35 21.23
N THR A 346 -29.75 18.56 22.13
CA THR A 346 -31.19 18.66 22.48
C THR A 346 -31.59 17.53 23.47
N PRO A 347 -32.36 17.84 24.52
CA PRO A 347 -32.90 16.82 25.43
C PRO A 347 -34.03 16.02 24.76
N PRO A 348 -34.29 14.76 25.16
CA PRO A 348 -35.32 13.95 24.55
C PRO A 348 -36.71 14.53 24.85
N THR A 349 -37.40 14.96 23.80
CA THR A 349 -38.81 15.33 23.87
C THR A 349 -39.61 14.11 24.33
N LYS A 350 -40.23 14.22 25.51
CA LYS A 350 -41.18 13.24 26.04
C LYS A 350 -42.33 13.07 25.04
N GLU A 351 -42.47 11.89 24.45
CA GLU A 351 -43.74 11.46 23.86
C GLU A 351 -44.76 11.22 24.99
N PRO A 352 -46.01 11.69 24.89
CA PRO A 352 -47.07 11.26 25.78
C PRO A 352 -47.49 9.84 25.41
N SER A 353 -47.43 8.96 26.40
CA SER A 353 -48.07 7.65 26.42
C SER A 353 -49.59 7.79 26.36
N GLU A 354 -50.25 7.05 25.47
CA GLU A 354 -51.59 6.49 25.74
C GLU A 354 -51.83 5.21 24.92
N GLU A 355 -52.60 4.31 25.53
CA GLU A 355 -52.60 2.86 25.38
C GLU A 355 -53.42 2.31 24.19
N GLY A 356 -52.99 1.13 23.70
CA GLY A 356 -53.82 -0.08 23.67
C GLY A 356 -54.85 -0.29 22.53
N GLY A 357 -54.71 -1.42 21.83
CA GLY A 357 -55.88 -2.17 21.31
C GLY A 357 -55.82 -2.60 19.84
N ALA A 358 -55.82 -3.92 19.64
CA ALA A 358 -55.63 -4.62 18.37
C ALA A 358 -56.84 -4.60 17.39
N LYS A 359 -56.57 -4.71 16.08
CA LYS A 359 -57.07 -5.73 15.12
C LYS A 359 -57.01 -5.26 13.65
N GLU A 360 -56.37 -6.06 12.79
CA GLU A 360 -56.67 -6.19 11.35
C GLU A 360 -58.06 -6.85 11.13
N PRO A 361 -58.67 -6.92 9.91
CA PRO A 361 -58.07 -6.80 8.55
C PRO A 361 -58.91 -6.05 7.46
N SER A 362 -58.28 -5.91 6.28
CA SER A 362 -58.86 -6.12 4.92
C SER A 362 -59.18 -4.94 3.96
N GLU A 363 -58.78 -5.18 2.71
CA GLU A 363 -59.30 -4.75 1.38
C GLU A 363 -59.00 -3.37 0.73
N LEU A 364 -58.27 -3.47 -0.39
CA LEU A 364 -58.50 -2.88 -1.74
C LEU A 364 -59.07 -1.45 -1.89
N LYS A 365 -58.30 -0.55 -2.54
CA LYS A 365 -58.56 -0.05 -3.92
C LYS A 365 -57.61 1.05 -4.43
N LYS A 366 -57.21 0.83 -5.69
CA LYS A 366 -56.67 1.72 -6.75
C LYS A 366 -57.05 3.22 -6.70
N LYS A 367 -56.08 4.10 -7.05
CA LYS A 367 -56.06 5.02 -8.24
C LYS A 367 -54.87 6.00 -8.12
N LYS A 368 -53.87 6.03 -9.02
CA LYS A 368 -53.77 6.65 -10.38
C LYS A 368 -53.54 8.18 -10.39
N LYS A 369 -52.49 8.57 -11.15
CA LYS A 369 -52.15 9.88 -11.78
C LYS A 369 -51.52 10.93 -10.84
N LYS A 370 -50.53 11.75 -11.24
CA LYS A 370 -50.17 12.24 -12.59
C LYS A 370 -48.76 12.84 -12.59
N LYS A 371 -48.04 12.65 -13.72
CA LYS A 371 -46.89 13.44 -14.18
C LYS A 371 -47.16 14.96 -14.11
N LYS A 372 -46.12 15.75 -13.81
CA LYS A 372 -45.84 16.99 -14.54
C LYS A 372 -44.32 17.12 -14.79
N LYS A 373 -44.01 17.54 -16.00
CA LYS A 373 -42.70 17.64 -16.65
C LYS A 373 -42.57 19.09 -17.13
N SER A 374 -41.44 19.75 -16.91
CA SER A 374 -40.90 20.89 -17.67
C SER A 374 -39.45 21.10 -17.20
N SER A 375 -38.38 20.89 -17.98
CA SER A 375 -37.81 21.77 -19.03
C SER A 375 -37.86 23.26 -18.64
N ASN A 376 -36.79 24.05 -18.57
CA ASN A 376 -35.64 24.16 -19.47
C ASN A 376 -34.42 24.79 -18.78
N ALA A 377 -33.27 24.63 -19.44
CA ALA A 377 -31.94 25.15 -19.11
C ALA A 377 -31.82 26.68 -19.12
N SER A 378 -30.91 27.21 -18.28
CA SER A 378 -29.76 28.04 -18.71
C SER A 378 -28.91 28.48 -17.52
N SER A 379 -27.62 28.16 -17.59
CA SER A 379 -26.44 28.93 -17.12
C SER A 379 -26.54 29.80 -15.87
N ALA A 380 -25.82 29.39 -14.82
CA ALA A 380 -25.07 30.33 -13.99
C ALA A 380 -23.84 29.62 -13.43
N VAL A 381 -22.67 30.19 -13.74
CA VAL A 381 -21.40 29.93 -13.06
C VAL A 381 -21.60 30.24 -11.58
N SER A 382 -21.35 29.28 -10.70
CA SER A 382 -21.11 29.56 -9.30
C SER A 382 -19.95 28.70 -8.83
N THR A 383 -18.81 29.37 -8.67
CA THR A 383 -17.73 29.06 -7.75
C THR A 383 -18.34 28.60 -6.42
N THR A 384 -18.39 27.30 -6.18
CA THR A 384 -18.73 26.77 -4.85
C THR A 384 -17.44 26.36 -4.17
N GLU A 385 -17.14 27.14 -3.14
CA GLU A 385 -16.09 26.98 -2.15
C GLU A 385 -15.96 25.52 -1.69
N LYS A 386 -14.71 25.10 -1.50
CA LYS A 386 -14.35 23.85 -0.83
C LYS A 386 -14.81 23.92 0.62
N VAL A 387 -16.04 23.50 0.90
CA VAL A 387 -16.45 23.16 2.27
C VAL A 387 -15.80 21.81 2.58
N VAL A 388 -14.68 21.86 3.30
CA VAL A 388 -13.99 20.67 3.79
C VAL A 388 -14.82 20.11 4.94
N GLU A 389 -15.63 19.10 4.64
CA GLU A 389 -16.44 18.35 5.61
C GLU A 389 -15.52 17.44 6.44
N TYR A 390 -14.92 17.99 7.50
CA TYR A 390 -14.27 17.20 8.55
C TYR A 390 -15.37 16.58 9.42
N GLY A 391 -15.36 15.25 9.58
CA GLY A 391 -16.52 14.55 10.18
C GLY A 391 -16.61 13.03 9.99
N LYS A 392 -15.81 12.43 9.11
CA LYS A 392 -15.83 10.98 8.81
C LYS A 392 -14.40 10.49 8.61
N PRO A 393 -14.07 9.21 8.87
CA PRO A 393 -12.77 8.65 8.50
C PRO A 393 -12.46 9.00 7.05
N THR A 394 -11.30 9.59 6.80
CA THR A 394 -10.94 10.04 5.46
C THR A 394 -10.99 8.84 4.52
N ARG A 395 -11.55 9.03 3.33
CA ARG A 395 -11.68 7.98 2.31
C ARG A 395 -10.34 7.27 2.07
N THR A 396 -9.24 8.04 2.11
CA THR A 396 -7.86 7.56 2.02
C THR A 396 -7.56 6.49 3.06
N VAL A 397 -7.80 6.75 4.34
CA VAL A 397 -7.55 5.80 5.44
C VAL A 397 -8.38 4.53 5.27
N LEU A 398 -9.66 4.67 4.91
CA LEU A 398 -10.54 3.53 4.68
C LEU A 398 -10.02 2.65 3.55
N MET A 399 -9.63 3.24 2.41
CA MET A 399 -9.09 2.49 1.28
C MET A 399 -7.79 1.78 1.62
N TRP A 400 -6.89 2.43 2.36
CA TRP A 400 -5.69 1.79 2.87
C TRP A 400 -6.02 0.64 3.83
N GLN A 401 -7.00 0.80 4.73
CA GLN A 401 -7.44 -0.28 5.63
C GLN A 401 -7.95 -1.50 4.86
N PHE A 402 -8.83 -1.29 3.88
CA PHE A 402 -9.37 -2.36 3.04
C PHE A 402 -8.24 -3.10 2.30
N LEU A 403 -7.36 -2.36 1.62
CA LEU A 403 -6.25 -2.97 0.87
C LEU A 403 -5.26 -3.70 1.79
N THR A 404 -4.88 -3.10 2.92
CA THR A 404 -3.98 -3.74 3.91
C THR A 404 -4.62 -5.00 4.49
N SER A 405 -5.92 -4.97 4.79
CA SER A 405 -6.66 -6.15 5.24
C SER A 405 -6.63 -7.28 4.21
N VAL A 406 -6.93 -6.98 2.93
CA VAL A 406 -6.88 -7.98 1.86
C VAL A 406 -5.47 -8.58 1.71
N LYS A 407 -4.43 -7.74 1.67
CA LYS A 407 -3.03 -8.21 1.60
C LYS A 407 -2.69 -9.11 2.78
N MET A 408 -3.18 -8.78 3.98
CA MET A 408 -2.97 -9.57 5.19
C MET A 408 -3.65 -10.94 5.07
N GLN A 409 -4.90 -11.01 4.60
CA GLN A 409 -5.58 -12.29 4.39
C GLN A 409 -4.88 -13.17 3.34
N LEU A 410 -4.45 -12.59 2.21
CA LEU A 410 -3.68 -13.31 1.19
C LEU A 410 -2.36 -13.84 1.74
N THR A 411 -1.64 -13.01 2.49
CA THR A 411 -0.36 -13.37 3.12
C THR A 411 -0.54 -14.52 4.13
N ARG A 412 -1.56 -14.45 4.98
CA ARG A 412 -1.89 -15.51 5.95
C ARG A 412 -2.30 -16.80 5.27
N GLY A 413 -3.12 -16.73 4.23
CA GLY A 413 -3.50 -17.89 3.42
C GLY A 413 -2.28 -18.59 2.82
N VAL A 414 -1.37 -17.82 2.19
CA VAL A 414 -0.10 -18.36 1.67
C VAL A 414 0.76 -18.94 2.79
N PHE A 415 0.94 -18.22 3.89
CA PHE A 415 1.73 -18.69 5.03
C PHE A 415 1.22 -20.02 5.60
N LEU A 416 -0.09 -20.19 5.78
CA LEU A 416 -0.67 -21.43 6.29
C LEU A 416 -0.50 -22.61 5.32
N VAL A 417 -0.59 -22.39 4.01
CA VAL A 417 -0.25 -23.43 3.02
C VAL A 417 1.20 -23.86 3.18
N LEU A 418 2.13 -22.91 3.34
CA LEU A 418 3.55 -23.20 3.55
C LEU A 418 3.80 -23.91 4.89
N ALA A 419 3.10 -23.52 5.97
CA ALA A 419 3.17 -24.17 7.26
C ALA A 419 2.68 -25.63 7.20
N SER A 420 1.55 -25.88 6.52
CA SER A 420 1.02 -27.23 6.29
C SER A 420 2.00 -28.10 5.51
N LEU A 421 2.57 -27.58 4.41
CA LEU A 421 3.58 -28.28 3.62
C LEU A 421 4.87 -28.54 4.40
N THR A 422 5.27 -27.61 5.28
CA THR A 422 6.42 -27.79 6.17
C THR A 422 6.16 -28.91 7.18
N LYS A 423 4.99 -28.91 7.83
CA LYS A 423 4.58 -29.91 8.83
C LYS A 423 4.56 -31.34 8.25
N VAL A 424 4.17 -31.47 6.99
CA VAL A 424 4.10 -32.75 6.26
C VAL A 424 5.47 -33.12 5.67
N GLY A 425 6.44 -32.20 5.63
CA GLY A 425 7.78 -32.43 5.10
C GLY A 425 7.88 -32.36 3.57
N HIS A 426 6.99 -31.60 2.91
CA HIS A 426 7.11 -31.21 1.51
C HIS A 426 7.90 -29.91 1.32
N LEU A 427 7.97 -29.07 2.36
CA LEU A 427 8.86 -27.91 2.41
C LEU A 427 9.88 -28.13 3.53
N THR A 428 11.15 -27.81 3.26
CA THR A 428 12.19 -27.87 4.29
C THR A 428 12.35 -26.49 4.93
N THR A 429 12.65 -26.45 6.22
CA THR A 429 13.05 -25.22 6.92
C THR A 429 14.55 -24.98 6.83
N THR A 430 15.33 -25.98 6.41
CA THR A 430 16.79 -25.87 6.22
C THR A 430 17.14 -26.18 4.76
N PRO A 431 18.07 -25.44 4.13
CA PRO A 431 18.51 -25.77 2.78
C PRO A 431 19.28 -27.10 2.75
N PRO A 432 19.05 -27.98 1.76
CA PRO A 432 19.70 -29.29 1.70
C PRO A 432 21.24 -29.22 1.70
N HIS A 433 21.82 -28.19 1.08
CA HIS A 433 23.27 -27.98 1.01
C HIS A 433 23.86 -27.42 2.31
N ILE A 434 23.08 -26.66 3.09
CA ILE A 434 23.53 -26.08 4.37
C ILE A 434 23.53 -27.13 5.48
N ALA A 435 22.55 -28.04 5.47
CA ALA A 435 22.49 -29.18 6.39
C ALA A 435 23.73 -30.11 6.30
N SER A 436 24.51 -30.02 5.21
CA SER A 436 25.68 -30.87 4.97
C SER A 436 27.02 -30.27 5.38
N HIS A 437 27.14 -28.93 5.50
CA HIS A 437 28.43 -28.26 5.74
C HIS A 437 28.55 -27.56 7.10
N GLY A 438 27.46 -27.39 7.86
CA GLY A 438 27.50 -26.83 9.23
C GLY A 438 27.95 -25.37 9.32
N LEU A 439 28.07 -24.66 8.19
CA LEU A 439 28.63 -23.30 8.13
C LEU A 439 27.61 -22.19 8.39
N ASN A 440 26.30 -22.46 8.29
CA ASN A 440 25.24 -21.48 8.55
C ASN A 440 24.02 -22.18 9.17
N ASP A 441 23.43 -21.61 10.20
CA ASP A 441 22.16 -22.04 10.78
C ASP A 441 20.98 -21.20 10.24
N LEU A 442 19.75 -21.65 10.49
CA LEU A 442 18.54 -20.97 9.98
C LEU A 442 18.32 -19.59 10.62
N GLU A 443 18.73 -19.41 11.89
CA GLU A 443 18.60 -18.14 12.60
C GLU A 443 19.51 -17.07 11.98
N THR A 444 20.76 -17.44 11.65
CA THR A 444 21.69 -16.55 10.93
C THR A 444 21.14 -16.13 9.57
N LEU A 445 20.55 -17.07 8.81
CA LEU A 445 19.92 -16.77 7.52
C LEU A 445 18.73 -15.82 7.66
N PHE A 446 17.88 -16.05 8.67
CA PHE A 446 16.77 -15.19 9.02
C PHE A 446 17.27 -13.77 9.34
N ALA A 447 18.26 -13.65 10.21
CA ALA A 447 18.86 -12.37 10.59
C ALA A 447 19.46 -11.61 9.39
N HIS A 448 20.14 -12.33 8.48
CA HIS A 448 20.70 -11.73 7.28
C HIS A 448 19.60 -11.26 6.31
N ARG A 449 18.54 -12.06 6.12
CA ARG A 449 17.42 -11.76 5.23
C ARG A 449 16.70 -10.46 5.63
N PHE A 450 16.48 -10.26 6.92
CA PHE A 450 15.74 -9.12 7.47
C PHE A 450 16.64 -8.01 8.04
N LYS A 451 17.95 -8.04 7.75
CA LYS A 451 18.94 -7.07 8.24
C LYS A 451 18.53 -5.61 8.01
N ALA A 452 17.83 -5.32 6.91
CA ALA A 452 17.38 -3.96 6.57
C ALA A 452 16.39 -3.36 7.59
N PHE A 453 15.71 -4.20 8.38
CA PHE A 453 14.69 -3.79 9.35
C PHE A 453 15.20 -3.84 10.80
N ARG A 454 16.37 -4.44 11.04
CA ARG A 454 16.92 -4.63 12.40
C ARG A 454 17.25 -3.33 13.13
N LEU A 455 17.57 -2.27 12.38
CA LEU A 455 17.92 -0.96 12.95
C LEU A 455 16.71 -0.04 13.14
N LEU A 456 15.51 -0.49 12.79
CA LEU A 456 14.30 0.32 12.97
C LEU A 456 13.83 0.23 14.41
N SER A 457 13.39 1.36 14.97
CA SER A 457 12.76 1.44 16.29
C SER A 457 11.37 0.80 16.29
N SER A 458 10.66 0.90 15.17
CA SER A 458 9.26 0.48 15.01
C SER A 458 8.95 0.10 13.55
N PRO A 459 8.06 -0.88 13.28
CA PRO A 459 7.51 -1.85 14.24
C PRO A 459 8.60 -2.75 14.81
N GLU A 460 8.31 -3.40 15.94
CA GLU A 460 9.18 -4.42 16.49
C GLU A 460 9.47 -5.50 15.42
N ALA A 461 10.75 -5.76 15.17
CA ALA A 461 11.16 -6.75 14.19
C ALA A 461 10.73 -8.16 14.64
N LEU A 462 10.15 -8.95 13.72
CA LEU A 462 9.83 -10.34 13.99
C LEU A 462 11.10 -11.09 14.39
N THR A 463 11.10 -11.68 15.58
CA THR A 463 12.22 -12.51 16.07
C THR A 463 12.14 -13.91 15.45
N PHE A 464 13.28 -14.60 15.44
CA PHE A 464 13.35 -15.97 14.92
C PHE A 464 12.45 -16.93 15.72
N ASP A 465 12.44 -16.82 17.05
CA ASP A 465 11.58 -17.63 17.92
C ASP A 465 10.09 -17.39 17.66
N ASN A 466 9.68 -16.14 17.47
CA ASN A 466 8.30 -15.80 17.12
C ASN A 466 7.91 -16.33 15.73
N PHE A 467 8.87 -16.44 14.81
CA PHE A 467 8.63 -17.10 13.53
C PHE A 467 8.40 -18.61 13.70
N LEU A 468 9.25 -19.29 14.50
CA LEU A 468 9.12 -20.72 14.71
C LEU A 468 7.81 -21.08 15.41
N SER A 469 7.41 -20.33 16.44
CA SER A 469 6.13 -20.56 17.13
C SER A 469 4.93 -20.43 16.20
N ARG A 470 4.93 -19.44 15.30
CA ARG A 470 3.90 -19.30 14.25
C ARG A 470 3.88 -20.47 13.28
N LEU A 471 5.05 -21.04 12.97
CA LEU A 471 5.18 -22.15 12.02
C LEU A 471 4.67 -23.49 12.60
N GLU A 472 4.71 -23.68 13.91
CA GLU A 472 4.25 -24.90 14.58
C GLU A 472 2.73 -25.13 14.42
N CYS A 473 1.95 -24.04 14.37
CA CYS A 473 0.48 -24.05 14.27
C CYS A 473 -0.14 -24.99 15.33
N ASP A 474 0.09 -24.65 16.60
CA ASP A 474 -0.21 -25.45 17.81
C ASP A 474 -1.47 -26.31 17.71
N GLY A 475 -1.28 -27.64 17.83
CA GLY A 475 -2.37 -28.61 17.94
C GLY A 475 -3.19 -28.87 16.66
N LEU A 476 -2.99 -28.11 15.58
CA LEU A 476 -3.74 -28.29 14.34
C LEU A 476 -3.11 -29.36 13.44
N ASP A 477 -3.94 -30.24 12.87
CA ASP A 477 -3.49 -31.14 11.82
C ASP A 477 -3.28 -30.38 10.49
N SER A 478 -2.49 -30.95 9.58
CA SER A 478 -2.14 -30.28 8.32
C SER A 478 -3.33 -30.00 7.41
N LEU A 479 -4.42 -30.77 7.51
CA LEU A 479 -5.63 -30.55 6.71
C LEU A 479 -6.49 -29.42 7.32
N ALA A 480 -6.59 -29.34 8.64
CA ALA A 480 -7.24 -28.25 9.35
C ALA A 480 -6.52 -26.90 9.07
N ILE A 481 -5.19 -26.90 9.00
CA ILE A 481 -4.41 -25.72 8.59
C ILE A 481 -4.80 -25.27 7.18
N LEU A 482 -5.02 -26.21 6.25
CA LEU A 482 -5.45 -25.91 4.88
C LEU A 482 -6.91 -25.41 4.81
N ASP A 483 -7.78 -25.88 5.70
CA ASP A 483 -9.15 -25.36 5.82
C ASP A 483 -9.13 -23.88 6.24
N TYR A 484 -8.34 -23.52 7.26
CA TYR A 484 -8.13 -22.11 7.64
C TYR A 484 -7.52 -21.28 6.51
N ALA A 485 -6.59 -21.83 5.73
CA ALA A 485 -6.05 -21.14 4.57
C ALA A 485 -7.15 -20.84 3.53
N THR A 486 -8.07 -21.78 3.31
CA THR A 486 -9.22 -21.63 2.41
C THR A 486 -10.17 -20.52 2.88
N ASP A 487 -10.40 -20.42 4.19
CA ASP A 487 -11.21 -19.34 4.78
C ASP A 487 -10.58 -17.97 4.54
N TYR A 488 -9.26 -17.84 4.74
CA TYR A 488 -8.54 -16.60 4.46
C TYR A 488 -8.64 -16.17 2.99
N PHE A 489 -8.49 -17.09 2.04
CA PHE A 489 -8.67 -16.77 0.61
C PHE A 489 -10.12 -16.42 0.27
N SER A 490 -11.10 -17.01 0.96
CA SER A 490 -12.52 -16.69 0.76
C SER A 490 -12.87 -15.30 1.31
N GLU A 491 -12.33 -14.94 2.47
CA GLU A 491 -12.48 -13.60 3.05
C GLU A 491 -11.82 -12.53 2.19
N ALA A 492 -10.59 -12.79 1.71
CA ALA A 492 -9.89 -11.91 0.78
C ALA A 492 -10.68 -11.69 -0.52
N GLN A 493 -11.23 -12.77 -1.09
CA GLN A 493 -12.06 -12.69 -2.30
C GLN A 493 -13.31 -11.82 -2.05
N ARG A 494 -14.03 -12.05 -0.96
CA ARG A 494 -15.23 -11.28 -0.60
C ARG A 494 -14.93 -9.78 -0.48
N ALA A 495 -13.82 -9.42 0.17
CA ALA A 495 -13.40 -8.03 0.30
C ALA A 495 -12.98 -7.41 -1.05
N LEU A 496 -12.30 -8.17 -1.92
CA LEU A 496 -11.93 -7.72 -3.27
C LEU A 496 -13.17 -7.52 -4.16
N ASP A 497 -14.17 -8.40 -4.06
CA ASP A 497 -15.44 -8.26 -4.79
C ASP A 497 -16.18 -6.98 -4.37
N GLN A 498 -16.15 -6.62 -3.08
CA GLN A 498 -16.68 -5.35 -2.59
C GLN A 498 -15.94 -4.14 -3.16
N LEU A 499 -14.60 -4.20 -3.25
CA LEU A 499 -13.81 -3.12 -3.84
C LEU A 499 -14.16 -2.89 -5.32
N LEU A 500 -14.46 -3.93 -6.09
CA LEU A 500 -14.86 -3.77 -7.50
C LEU A 500 -16.16 -3.00 -7.68
N LEU A 501 -17.03 -2.97 -6.68
CA LEU A 501 -18.30 -2.23 -6.71
C LEU A 501 -18.11 -0.72 -6.55
N LEU A 502 -16.96 -0.27 -6.04
CA LEU A 502 -16.67 1.14 -5.85
C LEU A 502 -16.46 1.86 -7.18
N SER A 503 -16.92 3.11 -7.24
CA SER A 503 -16.56 4.05 -8.31
C SER A 503 -15.10 4.48 -8.20
N ALA A 504 -14.53 4.98 -9.29
CA ALA A 504 -13.15 5.48 -9.31
C ALA A 504 -12.90 6.61 -8.29
N THR A 505 -13.94 7.43 -8.04
CA THR A 505 -13.90 8.50 -7.03
C THR A 505 -13.89 7.93 -5.61
N GLU A 506 -14.71 6.92 -5.33
CA GLU A 506 -14.76 6.25 -4.02
C GLU A 506 -13.49 5.46 -3.70
N ALA A 507 -12.87 4.87 -4.72
CA ALA A 507 -11.61 4.14 -4.58
C ALA A 507 -10.36 5.04 -4.68
N GLN A 508 -10.51 6.33 -5.01
CA GLN A 508 -9.41 7.29 -5.23
C GLN A 508 -8.40 6.82 -6.29
N VAL A 509 -8.93 6.35 -7.43
CA VAL A 509 -8.14 5.81 -8.56
C VAL A 509 -8.53 6.46 -9.89
N LEU A 510 -9.02 7.70 -9.88
CA LEU A 510 -9.42 8.46 -11.07
C LEU A 510 -8.34 8.49 -12.15
N LEU A 511 -7.07 8.51 -11.75
CA LEU A 511 -5.92 8.57 -12.65
C LEU A 511 -5.45 7.19 -13.16
N CYS A 512 -5.95 6.09 -12.59
CA CYS A 512 -5.44 4.73 -12.85
C CYS A 512 -6.50 3.62 -12.74
N GLU A 513 -7.78 3.93 -12.96
CA GLU A 513 -8.91 3.02 -12.73
C GLU A 513 -8.74 1.66 -13.43
N ASP A 514 -8.42 1.67 -14.73
CA ASP A 514 -8.28 0.45 -15.51
C ASP A 514 -7.21 -0.49 -14.95
N ALA A 515 -6.04 0.08 -14.60
CA ALA A 515 -4.92 -0.65 -14.04
C ALA A 515 -5.27 -1.21 -12.65
N TRP A 516 -5.89 -0.40 -11.80
CA TRP A 516 -6.33 -0.80 -10.46
C TRP A 516 -7.39 -1.92 -10.50
N ARG A 517 -8.39 -1.81 -11.38
CA ARG A 517 -9.42 -2.86 -11.55
C ARG A 517 -8.81 -4.16 -12.05
N GLN A 518 -7.82 -4.08 -12.94
CA GLN A 518 -7.12 -5.26 -13.43
C GLN A 518 -6.30 -5.93 -12.33
N ASP A 519 -5.63 -5.14 -11.48
CA ASP A 519 -4.89 -5.63 -10.31
C ASP A 519 -5.79 -6.39 -9.33
N ILE A 520 -6.95 -5.82 -8.99
CA ILE A 520 -7.94 -6.47 -8.13
C ILE A 520 -8.46 -7.77 -8.74
N LYS A 521 -8.80 -7.78 -10.04
CA LYS A 521 -9.21 -9.01 -10.74
C LYS A 521 -8.11 -10.08 -10.71
N ASN A 522 -6.85 -9.68 -10.81
CA ASN A 522 -5.72 -10.57 -10.72
C ASN A 522 -5.57 -11.17 -9.30
N MET A 523 -5.77 -10.38 -8.25
CA MET A 523 -5.81 -10.87 -6.86
C MET A 523 -6.97 -11.84 -6.63
N ILE A 524 -8.16 -11.58 -7.18
CA ILE A 524 -9.30 -12.51 -7.10
C ILE A 524 -8.96 -13.85 -7.76
N LYS A 525 -8.30 -13.84 -8.92
CA LYS A 525 -7.83 -15.06 -9.59
C LYS A 525 -6.84 -15.85 -8.72
N VAL A 526 -5.96 -15.17 -7.96
CA VAL A 526 -5.10 -15.82 -6.98
C VAL A 526 -5.94 -16.51 -5.91
N CYS A 527 -6.93 -15.84 -5.30
CA CYS A 527 -7.79 -16.47 -4.29
C CYS A 527 -8.46 -17.75 -4.82
N ILE A 528 -9.03 -17.70 -6.03
CA ILE A 528 -9.71 -18.83 -6.65
C ILE A 528 -8.71 -19.97 -6.92
N ALA A 529 -7.59 -19.67 -7.56
CA ALA A 529 -6.59 -20.67 -7.92
C ALA A 529 -5.92 -21.30 -6.69
N SER A 530 -5.66 -20.51 -5.63
CA SER A 530 -5.14 -21.01 -4.36
C SER A 530 -6.11 -21.98 -3.69
N LYS A 531 -7.42 -21.69 -3.68
CA LYS A 531 -8.43 -22.62 -3.16
C LYS A 531 -8.48 -23.94 -3.95
N ILE A 532 -8.37 -23.87 -5.28
CA ILE A 532 -8.28 -25.07 -6.12
C ILE A 532 -7.00 -25.85 -5.83
N GLY A 533 -5.87 -25.16 -5.68
CA GLY A 533 -4.59 -25.74 -5.30
C GLY A 533 -4.67 -26.46 -3.95
N ILE A 534 -5.27 -25.83 -2.95
CA ILE A 534 -5.51 -26.40 -1.62
C ILE A 534 -6.36 -27.67 -1.72
N ALA A 535 -7.45 -27.66 -2.50
CA ALA A 535 -8.27 -28.86 -2.70
C ALA A 535 -7.49 -30.03 -3.34
N GLY A 536 -6.46 -29.73 -4.13
CA GLY A 536 -5.48 -30.70 -4.62
C GLY A 536 -4.56 -31.22 -3.52
N LEU A 537 -4.04 -30.33 -2.66
CA LEU A 537 -3.18 -30.68 -1.53
C LEU A 537 -3.91 -31.55 -0.49
N GLN A 538 -5.20 -31.29 -0.24
CA GLN A 538 -6.01 -32.06 0.70
C GLN A 538 -6.16 -33.54 0.30
N LYS A 539 -5.91 -33.88 -0.97
CA LYS A 539 -5.92 -35.26 -1.49
C LYS A 539 -4.55 -35.93 -1.43
N ASP A 540 -3.51 -35.24 -0.97
CA ASP A 540 -2.16 -35.81 -0.88
C ASP A 540 -2.11 -36.97 0.13
N ALA A 541 -1.52 -38.08 -0.30
CA ALA A 541 -1.47 -39.31 0.49
C ALA A 541 -0.74 -39.12 1.83
N ARG A 542 0.33 -38.33 1.86
CA ARG A 542 1.14 -38.11 3.07
C ARG A 542 0.38 -37.27 4.11
N MET A 543 -0.39 -36.28 3.65
CA MET A 543 -1.28 -35.51 4.52
C MET A 543 -2.37 -36.40 5.16
N LEU A 544 -2.96 -37.29 4.36
CA LEU A 544 -4.00 -38.22 4.81
C LEU A 544 -3.45 -39.27 5.79
N GLU A 545 -2.25 -39.81 5.52
CA GLU A 545 -1.55 -40.74 6.42
C GLU A 545 -1.20 -40.09 7.76
N LEU A 546 -0.65 -38.86 7.74
CA LEU A 546 -0.29 -38.15 8.96
C LEU A 546 -1.54 -37.88 9.83
N ARG A 547 -2.67 -37.50 9.22
CA ARG A 547 -3.93 -37.32 9.93
C ARG A 547 -4.43 -38.62 10.56
N LYS A 548 -4.39 -39.74 9.83
CA LYS A 548 -4.75 -41.06 10.39
C LYS A 548 -3.89 -41.40 11.61
N SER A 549 -2.56 -41.23 11.50
CA SER A 549 -1.63 -41.51 12.60
C SER A 549 -1.89 -40.63 13.84
N THR A 550 -2.26 -39.37 13.64
CA THR A 550 -2.55 -38.42 14.71
C THR A 550 -3.86 -38.76 15.42
N LEU A 551 -4.90 -39.11 14.66
CA LEU A 551 -6.19 -39.57 15.20
C LEU A 551 -6.04 -40.91 15.97
N GLU A 552 -5.22 -41.83 15.48
CA GLU A 552 -4.90 -43.07 16.18
C GLU A 552 -4.14 -42.82 17.49
N ALA A 553 -3.19 -41.88 17.50
CA ALA A 553 -2.46 -41.49 18.70
C ALA A 553 -3.37 -40.81 19.75
N GLN A 554 -4.33 -39.98 19.31
CA GLN A 554 -5.34 -39.36 20.18
C GLN A 554 -6.30 -40.40 20.78
N LYS A 555 -6.74 -41.39 19.99
CA LYS A 555 -7.57 -42.51 20.48
C LYS A 555 -6.88 -43.37 21.55
N ARG A 556 -5.54 -43.41 21.56
CA ARG A 556 -4.73 -44.15 22.55
C ARG A 556 -4.50 -43.40 23.87
N LYS A 557 -4.87 -42.11 23.98
CA LYS A 557 -4.80 -41.32 25.22
C LYS A 557 -6.21 -40.91 25.67
N PRO A 558 -6.91 -41.70 26.50
CA PRO A 558 -8.22 -41.30 27.03
C PRO A 558 -8.01 -40.33 28.20
N GLY A 559 -8.49 -39.09 28.06
CA GLY A 559 -8.60 -38.14 29.18
C GLY A 559 -7.90 -36.80 28.94
N THR A 560 -8.53 -35.91 28.19
CA THR A 560 -8.57 -34.46 28.43
C THR A 560 -9.58 -33.87 27.46
N SER A 561 -10.60 -33.19 27.99
CA SER A 561 -11.65 -32.53 27.23
C SER A 561 -11.05 -31.39 26.39
N SER A 562 -10.99 -31.55 25.07
CA SER A 562 -10.63 -30.48 24.14
C SER A 562 -11.90 -29.72 23.73
N GLY A 563 -12.13 -28.55 24.32
CA GLY A 563 -12.82 -27.49 23.59
C GLY A 563 -12.00 -27.20 22.34
N GLY A 564 -12.61 -27.29 21.15
CA GLY A 564 -11.91 -27.04 19.90
C GLY A 564 -11.22 -25.67 19.94
N PRO A 565 -9.90 -25.58 19.65
CA PRO A 565 -9.24 -24.28 19.62
C PRO A 565 -9.81 -23.50 18.44
N LYS A 566 -10.61 -22.48 18.73
CA LYS A 566 -10.84 -21.40 17.79
C LYS A 566 -9.54 -20.62 17.73
N LEU A 567 -8.91 -20.50 16.56
CA LEU A 567 -8.01 -19.38 16.31
C LEU A 567 -8.85 -18.10 16.45
N THR A 568 -8.86 -17.49 17.63
CA THR A 568 -9.27 -16.10 17.74
C THR A 568 -8.09 -15.24 17.29
N THR A 569 -8.41 -14.13 16.64
CA THR A 569 -7.49 -13.12 16.11
C THR A 569 -6.40 -12.66 17.11
N ALA A 570 -6.57 -12.96 18.40
CA ALA A 570 -5.64 -12.65 19.49
C ALA A 570 -4.44 -13.60 19.63
N GLN A 571 -4.48 -14.85 19.15
CA GLN A 571 -3.39 -15.82 19.36
C GLN A 571 -2.17 -15.65 18.42
N ILE A 572 -2.22 -14.68 17.51
CA ILE A 572 -1.04 -14.23 16.73
C ILE A 572 -0.22 -13.18 17.51
N LYS A 573 -0.73 -12.69 18.66
CA LYS A 573 -0.01 -11.82 19.59
C LYS A 573 0.33 -12.57 20.88
N SER A 574 1.64 -12.67 21.13
CA SER A 574 2.28 -12.99 22.40
C SER A 574 1.70 -14.17 23.19
N SER A 575 2.24 -15.37 22.97
CA SER A 575 2.28 -16.39 24.02
C SER A 575 3.66 -16.36 24.68
N SER A 576 3.65 -16.27 26.01
CA SER A 576 4.82 -16.34 26.87
C SER A 576 5.54 -17.68 26.72
N ALA A 577 6.87 -17.62 26.71
CA ALA A 577 7.83 -18.70 26.61
C ALA A 577 7.37 -20.07 27.16
N SER A 578 7.01 -20.97 26.25
CA SER A 578 7.20 -22.42 26.42
C SER A 578 8.55 -22.82 25.80
N LYS A 579 9.14 -23.91 26.31
CA LYS A 579 10.45 -24.44 25.86
C LYS A 579 10.52 -24.55 24.33
N PRO A 580 11.70 -24.34 23.71
CA PRO A 580 11.85 -24.42 22.26
C PRO A 580 11.55 -25.84 21.79
N THR A 581 10.35 -26.04 21.25
CA THR A 581 10.02 -27.26 20.53
C THR A 581 10.74 -27.20 19.19
N SER A 582 11.54 -28.22 18.89
CA SER A 582 12.30 -28.26 17.65
C SER A 582 11.34 -28.42 16.47
N VAL A 583 11.24 -27.42 15.62
CA VAL A 583 10.57 -27.54 14.31
C VAL A 583 11.15 -28.76 13.58
N PRO A 584 10.32 -29.64 13.00
CA PRO A 584 10.81 -30.85 12.35
C PRO A 584 11.81 -30.50 11.24
N VAL A 585 13.05 -30.95 11.41
CA VAL A 585 14.14 -30.73 10.45
C VAL A 585 14.04 -31.79 9.35
N PHE A 586 13.51 -31.39 8.19
CA PHE A 586 13.50 -32.24 7.01
C PHE A 586 14.74 -31.99 6.15
N LYS A 587 15.57 -33.04 5.96
CA LYS A 587 16.78 -32.97 5.14
C LYS A 587 16.50 -32.79 3.65
N ALA A 588 15.36 -33.27 3.16
CA ALA A 588 14.91 -33.14 1.78
C ALA A 588 13.37 -33.15 1.69
N PRO A 589 12.76 -32.41 0.73
CA PRO A 589 11.33 -32.42 0.53
C PRO A 589 10.88 -33.75 -0.11
N ALA A 590 9.78 -34.34 0.38
CA ALA A 590 9.26 -35.59 -0.22
C ALA A 590 8.69 -35.40 -1.62
N ARG A 591 8.09 -34.24 -1.89
CA ARG A 591 7.65 -33.80 -3.22
C ARG A 591 7.97 -32.33 -3.36
N LYS A 592 8.39 -31.91 -4.56
CA LYS A 592 8.74 -30.52 -4.84
C LYS A 592 7.47 -29.65 -4.81
N ALA A 593 7.48 -28.63 -3.94
CA ALA A 593 6.50 -27.55 -3.98
C ALA A 593 6.74 -26.66 -5.21
N VAL A 594 5.66 -26.30 -5.89
CA VAL A 594 5.65 -25.44 -7.08
C VAL A 594 4.95 -24.13 -6.71
N PHE A 595 5.60 -23.00 -7.04
CA PHE A 595 5.10 -21.66 -6.79
C PHE A 595 4.73 -21.03 -8.13
N GLU A 596 3.44 -20.89 -8.41
CA GLU A 596 2.94 -20.33 -9.66
C GLU A 596 2.58 -18.85 -9.51
N TRP A 597 3.27 -17.98 -10.25
CA TRP A 597 3.09 -16.52 -10.24
C TRP A 597 2.25 -16.03 -11.43
N LYS A 598 1.28 -16.84 -11.86
CA LYS A 598 0.54 -16.62 -13.12
C LYS A 598 -0.34 -15.37 -13.10
N TYR A 599 -0.97 -15.07 -11.96
CA TYR A 599 -1.99 -14.02 -11.86
C TYR A 599 -1.47 -12.75 -11.21
N HIS A 600 -0.63 -12.87 -10.18
CA HIS A 600 -0.08 -11.73 -9.45
C HIS A 600 1.37 -11.98 -9.03
N SER A 601 2.20 -10.95 -9.06
CA SER A 601 3.65 -11.08 -8.82
C SER A 601 4.04 -11.26 -7.34
N TRP A 602 3.11 -11.01 -6.41
CA TRP A 602 3.38 -11.03 -4.96
C TRP A 602 2.74 -12.17 -4.19
N TRP A 603 1.74 -12.84 -4.77
CA TRP A 603 1.04 -13.95 -4.11
C TRP A 603 1.04 -15.16 -5.04
N PRO A 604 1.79 -16.22 -4.71
CA PRO A 604 1.86 -17.41 -5.53
C PRO A 604 0.68 -18.31 -5.25
N VAL A 605 0.30 -19.09 -6.27
CA VAL A 605 -0.50 -20.29 -6.06
C VAL A 605 0.48 -21.43 -5.78
N VAL A 606 0.37 -22.05 -4.60
CA VAL A 606 1.29 -23.09 -4.16
C VAL A 606 0.67 -24.47 -4.39
N THR A 607 1.34 -25.31 -5.17
CA THR A 607 0.91 -26.68 -5.49
C THR A 607 2.06 -27.67 -5.31
N LEU A 608 1.80 -28.96 -5.50
CA LEU A 608 2.84 -30.00 -5.53
C LEU A 608 3.06 -30.48 -6.95
N ALA A 609 4.32 -30.66 -7.35
CA ALA A 609 4.66 -31.28 -8.62
C ALA A 609 4.00 -32.67 -8.74
N PRO A 610 3.58 -33.11 -9.95
CA PRO A 610 2.99 -34.43 -10.16
C PRO A 610 3.85 -35.53 -9.53
N SER A 611 3.21 -36.58 -9.01
CA SER A 611 3.98 -37.74 -8.53
C SER A 611 4.87 -38.22 -9.66
N PRO A 612 6.16 -38.51 -9.42
CA PRO A 612 6.95 -39.22 -10.42
C PRO A 612 6.17 -40.49 -10.79
N SER A 613 5.83 -40.64 -12.07
CA SER A 613 5.18 -41.84 -12.58
C SER A 613 6.10 -43.01 -12.25
N SER A 614 5.60 -43.93 -11.42
CA SER A 614 6.24 -45.19 -11.05
C SER A 614 6.42 -46.10 -12.24
#